data_AF-A0A0M0BYJ4-F1
#
_entry.id   AF-A0A0M0BYJ4-F1
#
_cell.length_a   1.000
_cell.length_b   1.000
_cell.length_c   1.000
_cell.angle_alpha   90.00
_cell.angle_beta   90.00
_cell.angle_gamma   90.00
#
_symmetry.space_group_name_H-M   'P 1'
#
loop_
_entity.id
_entity.type
_entity.pdbx_description
1 polymer ?
#
loop_
_entity_poly.entity_id
_entity_poly.type
_entity_poly.pdbx_seq_one_letter_code
_entity_poly.pdbx_strand_id
1 'polypeptide(L)' 'MFIGPPKVTRFEKARIVGARSLQISMGAPILIAASESDTNPIDIALKEFEARILPITIRRTLPEGTYQDIPLKWLYN' A
#
# COMPACT_ATOMS: atom_id res chain seq x y z
N MET A 1 -7.09 15.39 13.08
CA MET A 1 -6.76 15.91 11.73
C MET A 1 -5.53 15.16 11.25
N PHE A 2 -5.58 14.56 10.06
CA PHE A 2 -4.40 13.86 9.51
C PHE A 2 -3.44 14.88 8.89
N ILE A 3 -2.14 14.62 8.97
CA ILE A 3 -1.15 15.36 8.18
C ILE A 3 -1.39 15.01 6.70
N GLY A 4 -1.63 16.02 5.87
CA GLY A 4 -1.92 15.85 4.45
C GLY A 4 -3.40 15.49 4.14
N PRO A 5 -3.70 15.10 2.88
CA PRO A 5 -5.07 14.85 2.44
C PRO A 5 -5.67 13.60 3.10
N PRO A 6 -7.00 13.52 3.31
CA PRO A 6 -7.67 12.38 3.95
C PRO A 6 -7.74 11.12 3.06
N LYS A 7 -7.05 11.11 1.92
CA LYS A 7 -7.00 10.02 0.94
C LYS A 7 -5.56 9.67 0.58
N VAL A 8 -5.37 8.47 0.05
CA VAL A 8 -4.09 8.04 -0.52
C VAL A 8 -3.78 8.86 -1.77
N THR A 9 -2.60 9.45 -1.83
CA THR A 9 -2.12 10.18 -3.01
C THR A 9 -1.67 9.22 -4.11
N ARG A 10 -1.62 9.71 -5.36
CA ARG A 10 -1.11 8.89 -6.49
C ARG A 10 0.32 8.38 -6.25
N PHE A 11 1.14 9.17 -5.55
CA PHE A 11 2.54 8.82 -5.24
C PHE A 11 2.62 7.77 -4.14
N GLU A 12 1.80 7.89 -3.10
CA GLU A 12 1.68 6.86 -2.06
C GLU A 12 1.17 5.55 -2.64
N LYS A 13 0.12 5.57 -3.49
CA LYS A 13 -0.38 4.36 -4.18
C LYS A 13 0.75 3.69 -4.98
N ALA A 14 1.47 4.45 -5.80
CA ALA A 14 2.59 3.91 -6.59
C ALA A 14 3.69 3.30 -5.70
N ARG A 15 4.06 3.97 -4.60
CA ARG A 15 5.09 3.48 -3.67
C ARG A 15 4.65 2.21 -2.94
N ILE A 16 3.41 2.15 -2.49
CA ILE A 16 2.83 1.00 -1.79
C ILE A 16 2.81 -0.22 -2.72
N VAL A 17 2.28 -0.06 -3.93
CA VAL A 17 2.22 -1.13 -4.93
C VAL A 17 3.61 -1.61 -5.31
N GLY A 18 4.56 -0.69 -5.55
CA GLY A 18 5.93 -1.05 -5.88
C GLY A 18 6.65 -1.81 -4.76
N ALA A 19 6.51 -1.36 -3.50
CA ALA A 19 7.08 -2.05 -2.35
C ALA A 19 6.45 -3.43 -2.15
N ARG A 20 5.13 -3.55 -2.32
CA ARG A 20 4.43 -4.83 -2.16
C ARG A 20 4.76 -5.80 -3.29
N SER A 21 4.85 -5.33 -4.53
CA SER A 21 5.29 -6.13 -5.66
C SER A 21 6.68 -6.71 -5.43
N LEU A 22 7.62 -5.92 -4.89
CA LEU A 22 8.95 -6.43 -4.52
C LEU A 22 8.87 -7.53 -3.46
N GLN A 23 8.03 -7.36 -2.42
CA GLN A 23 7.84 -8.40 -1.40
C GLN A 23 7.35 -9.71 -2.04
N ILE A 24 6.35 -9.64 -2.93
CA ILE A 24 5.81 -10.82 -3.63
C ILE A 24 6.90 -11.49 -4.49
N SER A 25 7.68 -10.70 -5.23
CA SER A 25 8.82 -11.22 -6.02
C SER A 25 9.87 -11.91 -5.15
N MET A 26 10.00 -11.52 -3.88
CA MET A 26 10.89 -12.15 -2.90
C MET A 26 10.26 -13.37 -2.19
N GLY A 27 9.08 -13.82 -2.62
CA GLY A 27 8.40 -14.99 -2.06
C GLY A 27 7.57 -14.69 -0.81
N ALA A 28 7.22 -13.42 -0.54
CA ALA A 28 6.30 -13.09 0.54
C ALA A 28 4.90 -13.69 0.28
N PRO A 29 4.17 -14.09 1.34
CA PRO A 29 2.84 -14.67 1.18
C PRO A 29 1.85 -13.66 0.60
N ILE A 30 1.07 -14.12 -0.37
CA ILE A 30 -0.03 -13.37 -1.00
C ILE A 30 -1.27 -13.49 -0.09
N LEU A 31 -1.97 -12.38 0.12
CA LEU A 31 -3.10 -12.26 1.06
C LEU A 31 -4.47 -12.42 0.38
N ILE A 32 -4.53 -12.38 -0.95
CA ILE A 32 -5.72 -12.68 -1.75
C ILE A 32 -5.70 -14.13 -2.26
N ALA A 33 -6.87 -14.66 -2.61
CA ALA A 33 -6.96 -15.89 -3.39
C ALA A 33 -6.34 -15.65 -4.77
N ALA A 34 -5.10 -16.07 -4.95
CA ALA A 34 -4.43 -16.02 -6.24
C ALA A 34 -5.12 -17.02 -7.18
N SER A 35 -5.75 -16.51 -8.23
CA SER A 35 -6.08 -17.31 -9.40
C SER A 35 -4.78 -17.73 -10.10
N GLU A 36 -4.71 -18.96 -10.63
CA GLU A 36 -3.52 -19.50 -11.31
C GLU A 36 -2.99 -18.61 -12.46
N SER A 37 -3.80 -17.66 -12.93
CA SER A 37 -3.50 -16.69 -13.98
C SER A 37 -2.71 -15.45 -13.51
N ASP A 38 -2.52 -15.23 -12.22
CA ASP A 38 -1.83 -14.04 -11.71
C ASP A 38 -0.32 -14.28 -11.56
N THR A 39 0.41 -14.29 -12.68
CA THR A 39 1.86 -14.52 -12.67
C THR A 39 2.66 -13.26 -12.29
N ASN A 40 2.11 -12.06 -12.50
CA ASN A 40 2.83 -10.81 -12.34
C ASN A 40 2.70 -10.24 -10.90
N PRO A 41 3.81 -10.06 -10.17
CA PRO A 41 3.81 -9.50 -8.81
C PRO A 41 3.16 -8.12 -8.70
N ILE A 42 3.23 -7.30 -9.75
CA ILE A 42 2.61 -5.95 -9.75
C ILE A 42 1.08 -6.07 -9.75
N ASP A 43 0.54 -6.96 -10.57
CA ASP A 43 -0.91 -7.14 -10.69
C ASP A 43 -1.49 -7.73 -9.40
N ILE A 44 -0.78 -8.67 -8.77
CA ILE A 44 -1.13 -9.19 -7.45
C ILE A 44 -1.14 -8.06 -6.40
N ALA A 45 -0.07 -7.24 -6.36
CA ALA A 45 0.03 -6.12 -5.41
C ALA A 45 -1.10 -5.09 -5.60
N LEU A 46 -1.49 -4.83 -6.86
CA LEU A 46 -2.63 -3.97 -7.18
C LEU A 46 -3.94 -4.56 -6.66
N LYS A 47 -4.19 -5.85 -6.91
CA LYS A 47 -5.39 -6.53 -6.40
C LYS A 47 -5.47 -6.53 -4.88
N GLU A 48 -4.36 -6.77 -4.18
CA GLU A 48 -4.31 -6.69 -2.71
C GLU A 48 -4.56 -5.26 -2.19
N PHE A 49 -4.05 -4.24 -2.89
CA PHE A 49 -4.30 -2.85 -2.55
C PHE A 49 -5.78 -2.47 -2.74
N GLU A 50 -6.38 -2.87 -3.85
CA GLU A 50 -7.81 -2.65 -4.18
C GLU A 50 -8.72 -3.40 -3.19
N ALA A 51 -8.32 -4.61 -2.76
CA ALA A 51 -9.01 -5.40 -1.73
C ALA A 51 -8.89 -4.81 -0.31
N ARG A 52 -8.04 -3.79 -0.10
CA ARG A 52 -7.88 -3.08 1.17
C ARG A 52 -7.35 -3.95 2.33
N ILE A 53 -6.60 -5.00 2.00
CA ILE A 53 -6.10 -5.99 2.98
C ILE A 53 -4.63 -5.78 3.38
N LEU A 54 -3.92 -4.85 2.73
CA LEU A 54 -2.49 -4.64 2.98
C LEU A 54 -2.24 -4.05 4.38
N PRO A 55 -1.44 -4.71 5.24
CA PRO A 55 -1.08 -4.21 6.57
C PRO A 55 0.06 -3.18 6.49
N ILE A 56 -0.17 -2.06 5.81
CA ILE A 56 0.83 -1.01 5.58
C ILE A 56 0.44 0.27 6.33
N THR A 57 1.46 0.94 6.88
CA THR A 57 1.34 2.26 7.51
C THR A 57 2.15 3.27 6.72
N ILE A 58 1.56 4.43 6.44
CA ILE A 58 2.20 5.54 5.73
C ILE A 58 2.70 6.54 6.75
N ARG A 59 4.00 6.81 6.75
CA ARG A 59 4.58 7.94 7.50
C ARG A 59 4.58 9.19 6.63
N ARG A 60 3.84 10.21 7.03
CA ARG A 60 3.87 11.55 6.41
C ARG A 60 4.68 12.49 7.27
N THR A 61 5.72 13.09 6.69
CA THR A 61 6.63 14.02 7.38
C THR A 61 6.42 15.43 6.84
N LEU A 62 6.27 16.40 7.74
CA LEU A 62 6.23 17.82 7.41
C LEU A 62 7.66 18.38 7.23
N PRO A 63 7.83 19.54 6.57
CA PRO A 63 9.14 20.19 6.44
C PRO A 63 9.82 20.45 7.78
N GLU A 64 9.03 20.67 8.85
CA GLU A 64 9.50 20.88 10.23
C GLU A 64 10.02 19.61 10.91
N GLY A 65 10.00 18.45 10.23
CA GLY A 65 10.47 17.16 10.76
C GLY A 65 9.46 16.40 11.61
N THR A 66 8.33 17.02 11.96
CA THR A 66 7.20 16.30 12.59
C THR A 66 6.61 15.29 11.61
N TYR A 67 6.17 14.14 12.12
CA TYR A 67 5.58 13.10 11.30
C TYR A 67 4.34 12.49 11.95
N GLN A 68 3.52 11.87 11.11
CA GLN A 68 2.38 11.07 11.54
C GLN A 68 2.38 9.74 10.81
N ASP A 69 2.23 8.66 11.58
CA ASP A 69 2.03 7.31 11.07
C ASP A 69 0.53 7.06 10.90
N ILE A 70 0.12 6.86 9.65
CA ILE A 70 -1.28 6.73 9.24
C ILE A 70 -1.48 5.31 8.69
N PRO A 71 -2.24 4.45 9.39
CA PRO A 71 -2.65 3.16 8.87
C PRO A 71 -3.39 3.32 7.54
N LEU A 72 -3.02 2.53 6.53
CA LEU A 72 -3.64 2.60 5.19
C LEU A 72 -5.16 2.41 5.26
N LYS A 73 -5.63 1.57 6.21
CA LYS A 73 -7.05 1.32 6.48
C LYS A 73 -7.87 2.61 6.70
N TRP A 74 -7.26 3.66 7.26
CA TRP A 74 -7.94 4.92 7.58
C TRP A 74 -8.08 5.85 6.37
N LEU A 75 -7.39 5.57 5.27
CA LEU A 75 -7.36 6.40 4.06
C LEU A 75 -8.25 5.86 2.93
N TYR A 76 -9.06 4.83 3.20
CA TYR A 76 -9.99 4.20 2.24
C TYR A 76 -11.41 4.82 2.23
N ASN A 77 -11.58 5.96 2.89
CA ASN A 77 -12.84 6.72 2.93
C ASN A 77 -13.21 7.29 1.57
#